data_AF-A0A2P7BNM1-F1
#
_entry.id   AF-A0A2P7BNM1-F1
#
_cell.length_a   1.000
_cell.length_b   1.000
_cell.length_c   1.000
_cell.angle_alpha   90.00
_cell.angle_beta   90.00
_cell.angle_gamma   90.00
#
_symmetry.space_group_name_H-M   'P 1'
#
loop_
_entity.id
_entity.type
_entity.pdbx_description
1 polymer ?
#
loop_
_entity_poly.entity_id
_entity_poly.type
_entity_poly.pdbx_seq_one_letter_code
_entity_poly.pdbx_strand_id
1 'polypeptide(L)'
;MDKFQETSSEQLKELLALEKMRNNEIQKYTAAALDRLSTASAVVGVLGPIVNMVTNGVGLTSQLLTIVYSLVLSTALHVRGKIMLKVGLR
;
A
#
# COMPACT_ATOMS: atom_id res chain seq x y z
N MET A 1 -4.23 -48.12 5.49
CA MET A 1 -4.36 -47.04 4.47
C MET A 1 -4.14 -45.66 5.08
N ASP A 2 -4.03 -45.56 6.41
CA ASP A 2 -3.96 -44.31 7.18
C ASP A 2 -2.66 -43.51 6.99
N LYS A 3 -1.52 -44.21 6.89
CA LYS A 3 -0.20 -43.57 6.74
C LYS A 3 -0.06 -42.73 5.46
N PHE A 4 -0.75 -43.12 4.39
CA PHE A 4 -0.72 -42.40 3.10
C PHE A 4 -1.58 -41.12 3.13
N GLN A 5 -2.72 -41.16 3.83
CA GLN A 5 -3.55 -39.99 4.06
C GLN A 5 -2.89 -38.99 5.01
N GLU A 6 -2.18 -39.47 6.04
CA GLU A 6 -1.46 -38.65 6.99
C GLU A 6 -0.30 -37.90 6.32
N THR A 7 0.48 -38.59 5.47
CA THR A 7 1.57 -37.98 4.69
C THR A 7 1.04 -36.94 3.68
N SER A 8 -0.08 -37.24 3.02
CA SER A 8 -0.78 -36.32 2.12
C SER A 8 -1.27 -35.07 2.85
N SER A 9 -1.80 -35.20 4.06
CA SER A 9 -2.26 -34.08 4.89
C SER A 9 -1.11 -33.19 5.38
N GLU A 10 0.02 -33.79 5.76
CA GLU A 10 1.22 -33.04 6.15
C GLU A 10 1.82 -32.26 4.98
N GLN A 11 1.94 -32.88 3.79
CA GLN A 11 2.41 -32.20 2.58
C GLN A 11 1.48 -31.04 2.18
N LEU A 12 0.17 -31.21 2.34
CA LEU A 12 -0.80 -30.15 2.09
C LEU A 12 -0.63 -28.98 3.08
N LYS A 13 -0.36 -29.28 4.36
CA LYS A 13 -0.07 -28.26 5.38
C LYS A 13 1.23 -27.51 5.09
N GLU A 14 2.27 -28.20 4.66
CA GLU A 14 3.54 -27.56 4.26
C GLU A 14 3.36 -26.64 3.05
N LEU A 15 2.61 -27.06 2.04
CA LEU A 15 2.30 -26.21 0.88
C LEU A 15 1.49 -24.98 1.28
N LEU A 16 0.48 -25.13 2.15
CA LEU A 16 -0.29 -24.01 2.68
C LEU A 16 0.56 -23.06 3.53
N ALA A 17 1.51 -23.59 4.30
CA ALA A 17 2.45 -22.79 5.09
C ALA A 17 3.40 -21.99 4.19
N LEU A 18 3.95 -22.62 3.15
CA LEU A 18 4.79 -21.95 2.14
C LEU A 18 4.03 -20.86 1.39
N GLU A 19 2.79 -21.12 1.00
CA GLU A 19 1.94 -20.13 0.34
C GLU A 19 1.62 -18.95 1.27
N LYS A 20 1.33 -19.20 2.55
CA LYS A 20 1.13 -18.15 3.56
C LYS A 20 2.40 -17.32 3.77
N MET A 21 3.58 -17.95 3.85
CA MET A 21 4.86 -17.24 3.98
C MET A 21 5.12 -16.34 2.78
N ARG A 22 4.94 -16.84 1.55
CA ARG A 22 5.09 -16.07 0.32
C ARG A 22 4.13 -14.88 0.27
N ASN A 23 2.86 -15.09 0.63
CA ASN A 23 1.88 -14.00 0.67
C ASN A 23 2.26 -12.92 1.70
N ASN A 24 2.81 -13.31 2.85
CA ASN A 24 3.29 -12.36 3.85
C ASN A 24 4.46 -11.52 3.35
N GLU A 25 5.39 -12.09 2.60
CA GLU A 25 6.47 -11.32 1.98
C GLU A 25 5.96 -10.34 0.93
N ILE A 26 5.07 -10.79 0.04
CA ILE A 26 4.46 -9.93 -0.99
C ILE A 26 3.71 -8.76 -0.33
N GLN A 27 2.98 -9.01 0.75
CA GLN A 27 2.27 -7.97 1.47
C GLN A 27 3.20 -6.96 2.15
N LYS A 28 4.37 -7.38 2.67
CA LYS A 28 5.39 -6.45 3.18
C LYS A 28 5.90 -5.53 2.08
N TYR A 29 6.24 -6.07 0.91
CA TYR A 29 6.67 -5.26 -0.24
C TYR A 29 5.58 -4.32 -0.71
N THR A 30 4.33 -4.78 -0.74
CA THR A 30 3.17 -3.96 -1.13
C THR A 30 2.93 -2.83 -0.14
N ALA A 31 3.03 -3.09 1.17
CA ALA A 31 2.90 -2.07 2.19
C ALA A 31 4.02 -1.01 2.08
N ALA A 32 5.26 -1.43 1.85
CA ALA A 32 6.38 -0.52 1.63
C ALA A 32 6.19 0.32 0.34
N ALA A 33 5.66 -0.27 -0.73
CA ALA A 33 5.33 0.45 -1.95
C ALA A 33 4.21 1.48 -1.74
N LEU A 34 3.16 1.13 -0.99
CA LEU A 34 2.07 2.03 -0.62
C LEU A 34 2.55 3.21 0.22
N ASP A 35 3.49 2.98 1.14
CA ASP A 35 4.06 4.05 1.97
C ASP A 35 4.92 5.03 1.14
N ARG A 36 5.73 4.50 0.21
CA ARG A 36 6.48 5.32 -0.75
C ARG A 36 5.57 6.10 -1.69
N LEU A 37 4.51 5.47 -2.20
CA LEU A 37 3.50 6.13 -3.05
C LEU A 37 2.73 7.20 -2.28
N SER A 38 2.38 6.95 -1.02
CA SER A 38 1.77 7.94 -0.13
C SER A 38 2.65 9.18 -0.03
N THR A 39 3.93 8.98 0.31
CA THR A 39 4.90 10.07 0.45
C THR A 39 5.08 10.83 -0.85
N ALA A 40 5.26 10.14 -1.97
CA ALA A 40 5.38 10.77 -3.29
C ALA A 40 4.12 11.56 -3.67
N SER A 41 2.93 11.02 -3.39
CA SER A 41 1.66 11.70 -3.68
C SER A 41 1.48 12.97 -2.84
N ALA A 42 1.88 12.97 -1.57
CA ALA A 42 1.87 14.15 -0.72
C ALA A 42 2.87 15.20 -1.23
N VAL A 43 4.10 14.79 -1.55
CA VAL A 43 5.15 15.72 -2.00
C VAL A 43 4.79 16.35 -3.34
N VAL A 44 4.46 15.54 -4.36
CA VAL A 44 4.11 16.06 -5.70
C VAL A 44 2.80 16.84 -5.67
N GLY A 45 1.83 16.36 -4.90
CA GLY A 45 0.51 16.99 -4.77
C GLY A 45 0.50 18.30 -3.98
N VAL A 46 1.54 18.57 -3.18
CA VAL A 46 1.70 19.85 -2.48
C VAL A 46 2.66 20.76 -3.25
N LEU A 47 3.85 20.27 -3.61
CA LEU A 47 4.87 21.10 -4.24
C LEU A 47 4.53 21.45 -5.69
N GLY A 48 3.90 20.54 -6.44
CA GLY A 48 3.51 20.79 -7.83
C GLY A 48 2.57 21.98 -7.96
N PRO A 49 1.46 22.01 -7.19
CA PRO A 49 0.56 23.16 -7.14
C PRO A 49 1.22 24.47 -6.72
N ILE A 50 2.09 24.44 -5.70
CA ILE A 50 2.82 25.62 -5.22
C ILE A 50 3.72 26.19 -6.32
N VAL A 51 4.53 25.34 -6.96
CA VAL A 51 5.40 25.77 -8.06
C VAL A 51 4.57 26.36 -9.19
N ASN A 52 3.46 25.71 -9.55
CA ASN A 52 2.59 26.17 -10.63
C ASN A 52 1.89 27.51 -10.32
N MET A 53 1.51 27.76 -9.06
CA MET A 53 1.00 29.06 -8.62
C MET A 53 2.06 30.15 -8.80
N VAL A 54 3.31 29.88 -8.41
CA VAL A 54 4.42 30.84 -8.48
C VAL A 54 4.82 31.14 -9.93
N THR A 55 4.86 30.13 -10.79
CA THR A 55 5.33 30.29 -12.17
C THR A 55 4.27 30.81 -13.14
N ASN A 56 3.01 30.39 -12.97
CA ASN A 56 1.97 30.62 -13.97
C ASN A 56 0.79 31.46 -13.46
N GLY A 57 0.80 31.91 -12.19
CA GLY A 57 -0.27 32.77 -11.64
C GLY A 57 -1.66 32.13 -11.67
N VAL A 58 -1.72 30.80 -11.56
CA VAL A 58 -2.97 30.03 -11.70
C VAL A 58 -3.87 30.23 -10.48
N GLY A 59 -5.19 30.26 -10.70
CA GLY A 59 -6.18 30.51 -9.66
C GLY A 59 -6.06 29.62 -8.42
N LEU A 60 -6.19 30.24 -7.25
CA LEU A 60 -5.94 29.61 -5.94
C LEU A 60 -6.84 28.39 -5.68
N THR A 61 -8.07 28.42 -6.18
CA THR A 61 -9.12 27.43 -5.89
C THR A 61 -8.86 26.06 -6.51
N SER A 62 -8.39 25.99 -7.76
CA SER A 62 -8.11 24.70 -8.42
C SER A 62 -6.88 24.01 -7.84
N GLN A 63 -5.87 24.78 -7.48
CA GLN A 63 -4.64 24.28 -6.87
C GLN A 63 -4.85 23.84 -5.42
N LEU A 64 -5.69 24.56 -4.65
CA LEU A 64 -6.11 24.12 -3.31
C LEU A 64 -6.86 22.78 -3.35
N LEU A 65 -7.73 22.58 -4.35
CA LEU A 65 -8.40 21.30 -4.55
C LEU A 65 -7.40 20.18 -4.82
N THR A 66 -6.38 20.41 -5.65
CA THR A 66 -5.31 19.43 -5.92
C THR A 66 -4.54 19.09 -4.65
N ILE A 67 -4.15 20.09 -3.85
CA ILE A 67 -3.45 19.90 -2.57
C ILE A 67 -4.28 19.04 -1.61
N VAL A 68 -5.56 19.39 -1.43
CA VAL A 68 -6.48 18.66 -0.54
C VAL A 68 -6.67 17.22 -1.03
N TYR A 69 -6.90 17.01 -2.33
CA TYR A 69 -7.05 15.66 -2.89
C TYR A 69 -5.81 14.81 -2.69
N SER A 70 -4.62 15.38 -2.89
CA SER A 70 -3.36 14.67 -2.70
C SER A 70 -3.08 14.32 -1.24
N LEU A 71 -3.45 15.19 -0.30
CA LEU A 71 -3.42 14.90 1.15
C LEU A 71 -4.36 13.75 1.50
N VAL A 72 -5.62 13.81 1.03
CA VAL A 72 -6.60 12.74 1.27
C VAL A 72 -6.12 11.42 0.67
N LEU A 73 -5.58 11.44 -0.55
CA LEU A 73 -5.05 10.26 -1.23
C LEU A 73 -3.84 9.66 -0.48
N SER A 74 -2.91 10.50 -0.03
CA SER A 74 -1.77 10.08 0.80
C SER A 74 -2.25 9.40 2.09
N THR A 75 -3.18 10.02 2.80
CA THR A 75 -3.74 9.47 4.04
C THR A 75 -4.44 8.14 3.79
N ALA A 76 -5.21 8.03 2.71
CA ALA A 76 -5.89 6.80 2.32
C ALA A 76 -4.90 5.68 1.98
N LEU A 77 -3.83 5.97 1.24
CA LEU A 77 -2.77 5.00 0.96
C LEU A 77 -2.06 4.53 2.23
N HIS A 78 -1.76 5.46 3.15
CA HIS A 78 -1.10 5.13 4.40
C HIS A 78 -1.97 4.24 5.30
N VAL A 79 -3.27 4.54 5.41
CA VAL A 79 -4.23 3.69 6.14
C VAL A 79 -4.36 2.32 5.46
N ARG A 80 -4.45 2.28 4.13
CA ARG A 80 -4.54 1.02 3.37
C ARG A 80 -3.30 0.14 3.56
N GLY A 81 -2.11 0.74 3.57
CA GLY A 81 -0.85 0.06 3.89
C GLY A 81 -0.87 -0.55 5.29
N LYS A 82 -1.32 0.21 6.30
CA LYS A 82 -1.48 -0.31 7.68
C LYS A 82 -2.49 -1.46 7.78
N ILE A 83 -3.62 -1.37 7.07
CA ILE A 83 -4.62 -2.45 7.05
C ILE A 83 -4.04 -3.70 6.40
N MET A 84 -3.33 -3.57 5.27
CA MET A 84 -2.68 -4.70 4.61
C MET A 84 -1.69 -5.41 5.53
N LEU A 85 -0.85 -4.67 6.25
CA LEU A 85 0.07 -5.24 7.25
C LEU A 85 -0.68 -5.96 8.37
N LYS A 86 -1.79 -5.40 8.85
CA LYS A 86 -2.60 -5.98 9.94
C LYS A 86 -3.32 -7.26 9.51
N VAL A 87 -3.69 -7.39 8.24
CA VAL A 87 -4.31 -8.61 7.68
C VAL A 87 -3.26 -9.69 7.40
N GLY A 88 -2.07 -9.35 6.89
CA GLY A 88 -0.99 -10.33 6.67
C GLY A 88 -0.33 -10.87 7.93
N LEU A 89 -0.36 -10.10 9.03
CA LEU A 89 0.17 -10.54 10.32
C LEU A 89 -0.78 -11.50 11.08
N ARG A 90 -2.02 -11.73 10.61
CA ARG A 90 -2.94 -12.75 11.14
C ARG A 90 -2.91 -14.00 10.24
#